data_AF-A0AAN8A851-F1
#
_entry.id   AF-A0AAN8A851-F1
#
_cell.length_a   1.000
_cell.length_b   1.000
_cell.length_c   1.000
_cell.angle_alpha   90.00
_cell.angle_beta   90.00
_cell.angle_gamma   90.00
#
_symmetry.space_group_name_H-M   'P 1'
#
loop_
_entity.id
_entity.type
_entity.pdbx_description
1 polymer ?
#
loop_
_entity_poly.entity_id
_entity_poly.type
_entity_poly.pdbx_seq_one_letter_code
_entity_poly.pdbx_strand_id
1 'polypeptide(L)'
;MVSEALERWPALFCDAEIREEFYRITNKGLIDNFRAALNQHTWRLLRLYRVRRAAFSSEMDQLLNSLDQETSDLTAHRQTAALKGLPLFLRESQEKLFRNCLVSGSE
;
A
#
# COMPACT_ATOMS: atom_id res chain seq x y z
N MET A 1 -24.37 15.10 4.19
CA MET A 1 -23.24 14.61 4.99
C MET A 1 -21.93 14.63 4.22
N VAL A 2 -21.80 14.00 3.04
CA VAL A 2 -20.57 14.08 2.23
C VAL A 2 -20.36 15.47 1.61
N SER A 3 -21.40 16.11 1.04
CA SER A 3 -21.29 17.47 0.48
C SER A 3 -20.91 18.54 1.50
N GLU A 4 -21.41 18.46 2.73
CA GLU A 4 -21.09 19.43 3.78
C GLU A 4 -19.63 19.29 4.26
N ALA A 5 -19.10 18.07 4.28
CA ALA A 5 -17.69 17.84 4.57
C ALA A 5 -16.78 18.33 3.42
N LEU A 6 -17.21 18.14 2.16
CA LEU A 6 -16.52 18.66 0.97
C LEU A 6 -16.46 20.19 0.97
N GLU A 7 -17.55 20.86 1.30
CA GLU A 7 -17.60 22.33 1.36
C GLU A 7 -16.73 22.90 2.48
N ARG A 8 -16.67 22.22 3.63
CA ARG A 8 -15.87 22.66 4.79
C ARG A 8 -14.40 22.32 4.69
N TRP A 9 -14.06 21.23 4.00
CA TRP A 9 -12.70 20.69 3.95
C TRP A 9 -12.33 20.20 2.53
N PRO A 10 -12.35 21.07 1.51
CA PRO A 10 -11.99 20.68 0.15
C PRO A 10 -10.57 20.08 0.06
N ALA A 11 -9.67 20.56 0.91
CA ALA A 11 -8.30 20.07 1.07
C ALA A 11 -8.17 18.59 1.44
N LEU A 12 -9.19 17.97 2.03
CA LEU A 12 -9.18 16.54 2.36
C LEU A 12 -9.44 15.62 1.16
N PHE A 13 -9.72 16.19 -0.01
CA PHE A 13 -10.07 15.45 -1.22
C PHE A 13 -9.11 15.70 -2.39
N CYS A 14 -8.15 16.61 -2.22
CA CYS A 14 -7.06 16.84 -3.16
C CYS A 14 -5.76 16.26 -2.60
N ASP A 15 -5.14 15.34 -3.34
CA ASP A 15 -3.90 14.65 -2.92
C ASP A 15 -2.75 15.63 -2.63
N ALA A 16 -2.66 16.76 -3.35
CA ALA A 16 -1.70 17.81 -3.06
C ALA A 16 -1.99 18.53 -1.73
N GLU A 17 -3.24 18.89 -1.47
CA GLU A 17 -3.64 19.58 -0.25
C GLU A 17 -3.53 18.68 0.99
N ILE A 18 -3.84 17.37 0.86
CA ILE A 18 -3.62 16.38 1.93
C ILE A 18 -2.14 16.32 2.31
N ARG A 19 -1.23 16.33 1.32
CA ARG A 19 0.22 16.32 1.57
C ARG A 19 0.68 17.57 2.32
N GLU A 20 0.24 18.75 1.89
CA GLU A 20 0.59 20.01 2.53
C GLU A 20 0.00 20.12 3.95
N GLU A 21 -1.23 19.68 4.16
CA GLU A 21 -1.87 19.68 5.47
C GLU A 21 -1.19 18.70 6.44
N PHE A 22 -0.83 17.51 5.96
CA PHE A 22 -0.02 16.58 6.73
C PHE A 22 1.33 17.19 7.10
N TYR A 23 2.00 17.85 6.16
CA TYR A 23 3.25 18.55 6.42
C TYR A 23 3.06 19.67 7.45
N ARG A 24 2.03 20.51 7.31
CA ARG A 24 1.74 21.62 8.25
C ARG A 24 1.55 21.12 9.69
N ILE A 25 0.85 20.02 9.88
CA ILE A 25 0.53 19.47 11.22
C ILE A 25 1.74 18.72 11.81
N THR A 26 2.47 17.96 11.00
CA THR A 26 3.49 17.01 11.48
C THR A 26 4.93 17.43 11.23
N ASN A 27 5.13 18.48 10.43
CA ASN A 27 6.41 18.95 9.88
C ASN A 27 7.19 17.85 9.13
N LYS A 28 6.47 16.91 8.50
CA LYS A 28 7.01 15.73 7.82
C LYS A 28 6.35 15.56 6.46
N GLY A 29 7.12 15.31 5.40
CA GLY A 29 6.58 15.02 4.08
C GLY A 29 5.87 13.67 4.06
N LEU A 30 4.58 13.64 3.71
CA LEU A 30 3.74 12.43 3.80
C LEU A 30 4.32 11.26 2.97
N ILE A 31 4.52 11.49 1.67
CA ILE A 31 4.96 10.45 0.74
C ILE A 31 6.39 10.02 1.02
N ASP A 32 7.28 10.96 1.33
CA ASP A 32 8.69 10.64 1.61
C ASP A 32 8.84 9.82 2.89
N ASN A 33 8.13 10.20 3.96
CA ASN A 33 8.14 9.44 5.20
C ASN A 33 7.52 8.06 5.01
N PHE A 34 6.40 7.96 4.26
CA PHE A 34 5.79 6.69 3.94
C PHE A 34 6.75 5.77 3.16
N ARG A 35 7.39 6.29 2.10
CA ARG A 35 8.35 5.52 1.29
C ARG A 35 9.57 5.10 2.10
N ALA A 36 10.11 5.98 2.94
CA ALA A 36 11.24 5.67 3.80
C ALA A 36 10.90 4.54 4.79
N ALA A 37 9.74 4.64 5.46
CA ALA A 37 9.27 3.60 6.38
C ALA A 37 9.00 2.28 5.64
N LEU A 38 8.36 2.34 4.46
CA LEU A 38 8.13 1.16 3.63
C LEU A 38 9.44 0.44 3.29
N ASN A 39 10.46 1.19 2.85
CA ASN A 39 11.77 0.64 2.54
C ASN A 39 12.41 -0.05 3.75
N GLN A 40 12.35 0.62 4.90
CA GLN A 40 12.90 0.11 6.15
C GLN A 40 12.23 -1.20 6.61
N HIS A 41 10.91 -1.33 6.39
CA HIS A 41 10.13 -2.45 6.90
C HIS A 41 9.89 -3.59 5.90
N THR A 42 10.09 -3.34 4.60
CA THR A 42 9.83 -4.30 3.50
C THR A 42 10.41 -5.68 3.80
N TRP A 43 11.71 -5.77 4.13
CA TRP A 43 12.36 -7.05 4.40
C TRP A 43 11.78 -7.81 5.60
N ARG A 44 11.39 -7.08 6.64
CA ARG A 44 10.82 -7.67 7.87
C ARG A 44 9.42 -8.21 7.59
N LEU A 45 8.61 -7.48 6.83
CA LEU A 45 7.28 -7.91 6.39
C LEU A 45 7.37 -9.18 5.55
N LEU A 46 8.22 -9.20 4.52
CA LEU A 46 8.41 -10.38 3.67
C LEU A 46 8.88 -11.61 4.46
N ARG A 47 9.79 -11.41 5.43
CA ARG A 47 10.20 -12.48 6.35
C ARG A 47 9.02 -12.99 7.19
N LEU A 48 8.21 -12.10 7.75
CA LEU A 48 7.03 -12.48 8.53
C LEU A 48 6.02 -13.29 7.70
N TYR A 49 5.79 -12.88 6.46
CA TYR A 49 4.90 -13.58 5.53
C TYR A 49 5.39 -15.00 5.27
N ARG A 50 6.70 -15.17 5.06
CA ARG A 50 7.33 -16.49 4.87
C ARG A 50 7.25 -17.38 6.11
N VAL A 51 7.49 -16.83 7.31
CA VAL A 51 7.43 -17.60 8.57
C VAL A 51 6.03 -18.14 8.82
N ARG A 52 5.00 -17.37 8.49
CA ARG A 52 3.60 -17.74 8.69
C ARG A 52 2.92 -18.24 7.41
N ARG A 53 3.70 -18.59 6.38
CA ARG A 53 3.22 -18.95 5.04
C ARG A 53 2.11 -20.02 5.08
N ALA A 54 2.33 -21.10 5.85
CA ALA A 54 1.37 -22.19 5.99
C ALA A 54 0.04 -21.81 6.68
N ALA A 55 -0.04 -20.65 7.33
CA ALA A 55 -1.23 -20.19 8.06
C ALA A 55 -2.12 -19.22 7.24
N PHE A 56 -1.73 -18.93 5.99
CA PHE A 56 -2.41 -17.97 5.12
C PHE A 56 -2.95 -18.64 3.84
N SER A 57 -3.77 -17.89 3.11
CA SER A 57 -4.45 -18.37 1.90
C SER A 57 -3.47 -18.65 0.75
N SER A 58 -3.97 -19.38 -0.25
CA SER A 58 -3.28 -19.62 -1.54
C SER A 58 -2.78 -18.33 -2.21
N GLU A 59 -3.44 -17.19 -1.98
CA GLU A 59 -3.02 -15.89 -2.50
C GLU A 59 -1.66 -15.43 -1.93
N MET A 60 -1.39 -15.68 -0.64
CA MET A 60 -0.09 -15.36 -0.04
C MET A 60 1.01 -16.23 -0.66
N ASP A 61 0.72 -17.50 -0.93
CA ASP A 61 1.65 -18.40 -1.59
C ASP A 61 1.97 -17.95 -3.02
N GLN A 62 0.95 -17.55 -3.79
CA GLN A 62 1.13 -17.02 -5.13
C GLN A 62 1.98 -15.74 -5.12
N LEU A 63 1.73 -14.83 -4.18
CA LEU A 63 2.48 -13.58 -4.03
C LEU A 63 3.96 -13.83 -3.71
N LEU A 64 4.26 -14.76 -2.80
CA LEU A 64 5.63 -15.09 -2.44
C LEU A 64 6.35 -15.82 -3.58
N ASN A 65 5.64 -16.70 -4.31
CA ASN A 65 6.20 -17.37 -5.48
C ASN A 65 6.51 -16.40 -6.62
N SER A 66 5.64 -15.43 -6.91
CA SER A 66 5.91 -14.42 -7.93
C SER A 66 7.11 -13.54 -7.55
N LEU A 67 7.22 -13.20 -6.26
CA LEU A 67 8.36 -12.46 -5.71
C LEU A 67 9.68 -13.21 -5.87
N ASP A 68 9.67 -14.54 -5.70
CA ASP A 68 10.87 -15.36 -5.83
C ASP A 68 11.29 -15.57 -7.30
N GLN A 69 10.34 -15.46 -8.25
CA GLN A 69 10.59 -15.57 -9.70
C GLN A 69 11.08 -14.26 -10.33
N GLU A 70 10.80 -13.11 -9.71
CA GLU A 70 11.19 -11.81 -10.26
C GLU A 70 12.69 -11.54 -10.07
N THR A 71 13.38 -11.33 -11.18
CA THR A 71 14.82 -11.01 -11.20
C THR A 71 15.11 -9.56 -11.57
N SER A 72 14.10 -8.79 -11.99
CA SER A 72 14.23 -7.38 -12.38
C SER A 72 13.64 -6.42 -11.33
N ASP A 73 14.17 -5.18 -11.25
CA ASP A 73 13.86 -4.16 -10.23
C ASP A 73 13.44 -4.72 -8.85
N LEU A 74 14.42 -5.33 -8.19
CA LEU A 74 14.21 -6.04 -6.93
C LEU A 74 13.64 -5.14 -5.83
N THR A 75 13.85 -3.83 -5.88
CA THR A 75 13.44 -2.91 -4.82
C THR A 75 11.96 -2.58 -4.92
N ALA A 76 11.49 -2.11 -6.08
CA ALA A 76 10.07 -1.80 -6.29
C ALA A 76 9.20 -3.05 -6.19
N HIS A 77 9.69 -4.18 -6.70
CA HIS A 77 8.96 -5.44 -6.64
C HIS A 77 8.79 -5.94 -5.19
N ARG A 78 9.85 -5.87 -4.36
CA ARG A 78 9.77 -6.22 -2.93
C ARG A 78 8.83 -5.31 -2.15
N GLN A 79 8.88 -4.01 -2.38
CA GLN A 79 7.96 -3.06 -1.74
C GLN A 79 6.50 -3.36 -2.12
N THR A 80 6.26 -3.63 -3.40
CA THR A 80 4.92 -3.99 -3.92
C THR A 80 4.41 -5.27 -3.27
N ALA A 81 5.25 -6.31 -3.20
CA ALA A 81 4.89 -7.55 -2.52
C ALA A 81 4.66 -7.34 -1.01
N ALA A 82 5.47 -6.51 -0.35
CA ALA A 82 5.27 -6.18 1.06
C ALA A 82 3.91 -5.52 1.32
N LEU A 83 3.49 -4.58 0.46
CA LEU A 83 2.18 -3.93 0.54
C LEU A 83 1.03 -4.90 0.24
N LYS A 84 1.09 -5.64 -0.88
CA LYS A 84 0.04 -6.59 -1.27
C LYS A 84 -0.17 -7.71 -0.25
N GLY A 85 0.91 -8.13 0.41
CA GLY A 85 0.84 -9.16 1.44
C GLY A 85 0.28 -8.66 2.78
N LEU A 86 0.28 -7.36 3.04
CA LEU A 86 -0.10 -6.83 4.36
C LEU A 86 -1.57 -7.12 4.71
N PRO A 87 -2.55 -6.87 3.82
CA PRO A 87 -3.95 -7.24 4.08
C PRO A 87 -4.15 -8.75 4.23
N LEU A 88 -3.45 -9.56 3.42
CA LEU A 88 -3.52 -11.02 3.52
C LEU A 88 -3.03 -11.50 4.89
N PHE A 89 -1.96 -10.89 5.38
CA PHE A 89 -1.39 -11.19 6.68
C PHE A 89 -2.31 -10.76 7.84
N LEU A 90 -3.00 -9.63 7.69
CA LEU A 90 -3.97 -9.12 8.68
C LEU A 90 -5.36 -9.73 8.55
N ARG A 91 -5.60 -10.58 7.53
CA ARG A 91 -6.90 -11.18 7.17
C ARG A 91 -7.98 -10.13 6.85
N GLU A 92 -7.56 -9.04 6.22
CA GLU A 92 -8.42 -7.97 5.76
C GLU A 92 -8.82 -8.16 4.29
N SER A 93 -10.00 -7.67 3.91
CA SER A 93 -10.45 -7.69 2.52
C SER A 93 -9.61 -6.73 1.67
N GLN A 94 -8.93 -7.26 0.65
CA GLN A 94 -8.12 -6.46 -0.28
C GLN A 94 -8.96 -5.46 -1.07
N GLU A 95 -10.22 -5.79 -1.37
CA GLU A 95 -11.15 -4.96 -2.16
C GLU A 95 -11.38 -3.58 -1.54
N LYS A 96 -11.26 -3.47 -0.22
CA LYS A 96 -11.42 -2.22 0.52
C LYS A 96 -10.13 -1.40 0.62
N LEU A 97 -8.98 -2.03 0.44
CA LEU A 97 -7.66 -1.44 0.70
C LEU A 97 -6.95 -1.03 -0.58
N PHE A 98 -7.05 -1.84 -1.63
CA PHE A 98 -6.53 -1.50 -2.94
C PHE A 98 -7.68 -1.23 -3.89
N ARG A 99 -7.90 0.05 -4.21
CA ARG A 99 -8.68 0.39 -5.39
C ARG A 99 -7.81 0.09 -6.61
N ASN A 100 -8.03 -1.05 -7.23
CA ASN A 100 -7.46 -1.32 -8.53
C ASN A 100 -8.06 -0.28 -9.49
N CYS A 101 -7.23 0.55 -10.11
CA CYS A 101 -7.68 1.37 -11.23
C CYS A 101 -8.10 0.39 -12.34
N LEU A 102 -9.40 0.12 -12.45
CA LEU A 102 -9.94 -0.45 -13.68
C LEU A 102 -9.62 0.57 -14.75
N VAL A 103 -8.67 0.27 -15.63
CA VAL A 103 -8.49 1.04 -16.85
C VAL A 103 -9.79 0.84 -17.62
N SER A 104 -10.73 1.77 -17.46
CA SER A 104 -11.83 1.92 -18.39
C SER A 104 -11.17 2.35 -19.69
N GLY A 105 -10.95 1.39 -20.59
CA GLY A 105 -10.62 1.69 -21.97
C GLY A 105 -11.75 2.58 -22.51
N SER A 106 -11.44 3.85 -22.70
CA SER A 106 -12.25 4.73 -23.53
C SER A 106 -12.05 4.25 -24.96
N GLU A 107 -13.06 3.58 -25.52
CA GLU A 107 -13.29 3.58 -26.96
C GLU A 107 -13.89 4.92 -27.40
#